data_AF-A0A7D5C8R8-F1
#
_entry.id   AF-A0A7D5C8R8-F1
#
_cell.length_a   1.000
_cell.length_b   1.000
_cell.length_c   1.000
_cell.angle_alpha   90.00
_cell.angle_beta   90.00
_cell.angle_gamma   90.00
#
_symmetry.space_group_name_H-M   'P 1'
#
loop_
_entity.id
_entity.type
_entity.pdbx_description
1 polymer ?
#
loop_
_entity_poly.entity_id
_entity_poly.type
_entity_poly.pdbx_seq_one_letter_code
_entity_poly.pdbx_strand_id
1 'polypeptide(L)'
;MAKVSVGLRGWRFDEDEVFTEDGDWAPLDEMPDDARNRLLRLGLLMDQPCDACYLEHGEAEKQRANPAAIVYGEPGDEVLLCDEHEGDFLYWFREEGGSELAGEEAFRDEFHEWFVAGNRAPEGYGPDEHVKEAPDDMPNLPTPEEAQRRLEQSVDFEEKRYDLRAVSDDEEEEGEELDVSDLDLDTDYPTGE
;
A
#
# COMPACT_ATOMS: atom_id res chain seq x y z
N MET A 1 2.12 8.45 -24.38
CA MET A 1 2.08 8.18 -22.94
C MET A 1 0.84 8.83 -22.37
N ALA A 2 -0.29 8.14 -22.52
CA ALA A 2 -1.50 8.46 -21.81
C ALA A 2 -1.32 8.04 -20.35
N LYS A 3 -1.81 8.85 -19.41
CA LYS A 3 -1.80 8.51 -17.99
C LYS A 3 -3.14 7.91 -17.63
N VAL A 4 -3.14 6.68 -17.17
CA VAL A 4 -4.35 5.93 -16.80
C VAL A 4 -4.43 5.82 -15.27
N SER A 5 -5.64 5.95 -14.73
CA SER A 5 -5.91 5.73 -13.31
C SER A 5 -6.44 4.32 -13.10
N VAL A 6 -5.80 3.55 -12.23
CA VAL A 6 -6.10 2.13 -12.02
C VAL A 6 -6.60 1.92 -10.60
N GLY A 7 -7.81 1.38 -10.45
CA GLY A 7 -8.42 1.00 -9.17
C GLY A 7 -8.87 2.19 -8.33
N LEU A 8 -7.93 3.02 -7.88
CA LEU A 8 -8.19 4.18 -7.05
C LEU A 8 -7.90 5.48 -7.81
N ARG A 9 -8.74 6.50 -7.58
CA ARG A 9 -8.52 7.83 -8.14
C ARG A 9 -7.20 8.38 -7.57
N GLY A 10 -6.38 9.01 -8.40
CA GLY A 10 -5.05 9.51 -8.00
C GLY A 10 -3.91 8.52 -8.23
N TRP A 11 -4.19 7.22 -8.35
CA TRP A 11 -3.16 6.21 -8.64
C TRP A 11 -2.91 6.10 -10.14
N ARG A 12 -1.86 6.78 -10.63
CA ARG A 12 -1.58 6.92 -12.07
C ARG A 12 -0.42 6.07 -12.56
N PHE A 13 -0.60 5.47 -13.73
CA PHE A 13 0.42 4.75 -14.49
C PHE A 13 0.56 5.32 -15.91
N ASP A 14 1.72 5.15 -16.52
CA ASP A 14 1.83 5.27 -17.97
C ASP A 14 1.16 4.05 -18.62
N GLU A 15 0.19 4.27 -19.51
CA GLU A 15 -0.56 3.20 -20.18
C GLU A 15 0.37 2.17 -20.83
N ASP A 16 1.41 2.66 -21.51
CA ASP A 16 2.41 1.86 -22.21
C ASP A 16 3.30 1.00 -21.26
N GLU A 17 3.30 1.29 -19.95
CA GLU A 17 4.05 0.51 -18.94
C GLU A 17 3.22 -0.61 -18.33
N VAL A 18 1.89 -0.49 -18.34
CA VAL A 18 0.98 -1.43 -17.68
C VAL A 18 0.12 -2.24 -18.63
N PHE A 19 -0.12 -1.73 -19.82
CA PHE A 19 -0.87 -2.40 -20.88
C PHE A 19 0.03 -2.68 -22.08
N THR A 20 -0.22 -3.82 -22.70
CA THR A 20 0.32 -4.19 -24.01
C THR A 20 -0.37 -3.38 -25.13
N GLU A 21 0.20 -3.39 -26.34
CA GLU A 21 -0.40 -2.71 -27.51
C GLU A 21 -1.80 -3.21 -27.87
N ASP A 22 -2.16 -4.43 -27.45
CA ASP A 22 -3.49 -5.04 -27.63
C ASP A 22 -4.50 -4.62 -26.54
N GLY A 23 -4.07 -3.84 -25.53
CA GLY A 23 -4.89 -3.39 -24.41
C GLY A 23 -5.02 -4.40 -23.27
N ASP A 24 -4.30 -5.52 -23.33
CA ASP A 24 -4.20 -6.51 -22.25
C ASP A 24 -3.12 -6.11 -21.23
N TRP A 25 -3.24 -6.58 -19.99
CA TRP A 25 -2.22 -6.37 -18.95
C TRP A 25 -0.84 -6.92 -19.35
N ALA A 26 0.19 -6.10 -19.21
CA ALA A 26 1.56 -6.55 -19.40
C ALA A 26 1.96 -7.58 -18.32
N PRO A 27 2.81 -8.58 -18.66
CA PRO A 27 3.37 -9.49 -17.67
C PRO A 27 4.17 -8.75 -16.60
N LEU A 28 4.03 -9.16 -15.33
CA LEU A 28 4.70 -8.48 -14.21
C LEU A 28 6.23 -8.46 -14.34
N ASP A 29 6.82 -9.49 -14.96
CA ASP A 29 8.27 -9.60 -15.18
C ASP A 29 8.80 -8.69 -16.30
N GLU A 30 7.92 -8.25 -17.21
CA GLU A 30 8.26 -7.32 -18.29
C GLU A 30 8.05 -5.84 -17.89
N MET A 31 7.27 -5.61 -16.82
CA MET A 31 7.01 -4.29 -16.27
C MET A 31 8.26 -3.68 -15.61
N PRO A 32 8.47 -2.35 -15.74
CA PRO A 32 9.45 -1.63 -14.93
C PRO A 32 9.23 -1.88 -13.44
N ASP A 33 10.33 -1.96 -12.67
CA ASP A 33 10.27 -2.28 -11.23
C ASP A 33 9.33 -1.32 -10.46
N ASP A 34 9.35 -0.03 -10.78
CA ASP A 34 8.47 0.98 -10.16
C ASP A 34 6.99 0.70 -10.44
N ALA A 35 6.61 0.50 -11.71
CA ALA A 35 5.24 0.20 -12.12
C ALA A 35 4.74 -1.10 -11.47
N ARG A 36 5.57 -2.15 -11.45
CA ARG A 36 5.25 -3.42 -10.78
C ARG A 36 5.03 -3.22 -9.28
N ASN A 37 5.95 -2.55 -8.58
CA ASN A 37 5.85 -2.34 -7.13
C ASN A 37 4.61 -1.53 -6.77
N ARG A 38 4.31 -0.48 -7.54
CA ARG A 38 3.09 0.35 -7.37
C ARG A 38 1.81 -0.43 -7.64
N LEU A 39 1.82 -1.37 -8.59
CA LEU A 39 0.67 -2.22 -8.89
C LEU A 39 0.44 -3.26 -7.78
N LEU A 40 1.50 -3.87 -7.25
CA LEU A 40 1.41 -4.75 -6.09
C LEU A 40 0.92 -3.99 -4.85
N ARG A 41 1.40 -2.76 -4.62
CA ARG A 41 0.94 -1.89 -3.54
C ARG A 41 -0.54 -1.55 -3.70
N LEU A 42 -1.01 -1.20 -4.90
CA LEU A 42 -2.42 -0.93 -5.19
C LEU A 42 -3.32 -2.12 -4.80
N GLY A 43 -2.89 -3.35 -5.08
CA GLY A 43 -3.61 -4.56 -4.68
C GLY A 43 -3.87 -4.66 -3.17
N LEU A 44 -3.00 -4.07 -2.35
CA LEU A 44 -3.18 -4.00 -0.89
C LEU A 44 -4.10 -2.87 -0.44
N LEU A 45 -4.23 -1.81 -1.24
CA LEU A 45 -4.97 -0.58 -0.91
C LEU A 45 -6.44 -0.62 -1.35
N MET A 46 -6.80 -1.35 -2.40
CA MET A 46 -8.15 -1.32 -2.99
C MET A 46 -9.29 -1.68 -2.04
N ASP A 47 -9.06 -2.57 -1.09
CA ASP A 47 -10.07 -3.01 -0.11
C ASP A 47 -9.92 -2.33 1.26
N GLN A 48 -9.01 -1.36 1.38
CA GLN A 48 -8.81 -0.65 2.65
C GLN A 48 -9.93 0.35 2.91
N PRO A 49 -10.29 0.58 4.18
CA PRO A 49 -11.23 1.62 4.53
C PRO A 49 -10.64 3.01 4.29
N CYS A 50 -11.50 4.00 4.14
CA CYS A 50 -11.13 5.41 4.28
C CYS A 50 -10.48 5.65 5.66
N ASP A 51 -9.32 6.28 5.67
CA ASP A 51 -8.57 6.61 6.89
C ASP A 51 -9.40 7.47 7.84
N ALA A 52 -10.07 8.50 7.32
CA ALA A 52 -10.92 9.38 8.10
C ALA A 52 -12.12 8.65 8.71
N CYS A 53 -12.82 7.81 7.93
CA CYS A 53 -13.89 6.95 8.47
C CYS A 53 -13.36 6.02 9.57
N TYR A 54 -12.19 5.43 9.36
CA TYR A 54 -11.56 4.54 10.32
C TYR A 54 -11.19 5.28 11.60
N LEU A 55 -10.70 6.51 11.52
CA LEU A 55 -10.42 7.36 12.68
C LEU A 55 -11.70 7.77 13.43
N GLU A 56 -12.82 7.94 12.74
CA GLU A 56 -14.12 8.28 13.36
C GLU A 56 -14.78 7.09 14.07
N HIS A 57 -14.70 5.90 13.49
CA HIS A 57 -15.37 4.70 14.00
C HIS A 57 -14.46 3.83 14.89
N GLY A 58 -13.17 3.86 14.63
CA GLY A 58 -12.17 3.01 15.26
C GLY A 58 -12.29 1.54 14.85
N GLU A 59 -11.31 0.75 15.29
CA GLU A 59 -11.18 -0.68 14.96
C GLU A 59 -12.44 -1.49 15.30
N ALA A 60 -13.14 -1.14 16.39
CA ALA A 60 -14.32 -1.86 16.86
C ALA A 60 -15.51 -1.78 15.89
N GLU A 61 -15.63 -0.70 15.13
CA GLU A 61 -16.76 -0.40 14.25
C GLU A 61 -16.31 -0.21 12.79
N LYS A 62 -15.14 -0.74 12.41
CA LYS A 62 -14.54 -0.55 11.07
C LYS A 62 -15.44 -0.97 9.90
N GLN A 63 -16.42 -1.84 10.12
CA GLN A 63 -17.41 -2.24 9.11
C GLN A 63 -18.31 -1.07 8.67
N ARG A 64 -18.36 0.01 9.46
CA ARG A 64 -19.08 1.24 9.14
C ARG A 64 -18.25 2.20 8.28
N ALA A 65 -16.95 1.95 8.15
CA ALA A 65 -16.09 2.77 7.32
C ALA A 65 -16.38 2.50 5.84
N ASN A 66 -16.45 3.57 5.06
CA ASN A 66 -16.57 3.46 3.61
C ASN A 66 -15.25 2.94 3.03
N PRO A 67 -15.28 2.17 1.93
CA PRO A 67 -14.05 1.80 1.22
C PRO A 67 -13.36 3.04 0.65
N ALA A 68 -12.03 2.97 0.54
CA ALA A 68 -11.25 4.00 -0.12
C ALA A 68 -11.62 4.10 -1.60
N ALA A 69 -11.77 5.33 -2.09
CA ALA A 69 -12.05 5.64 -3.50
C ALA A 69 -10.90 6.44 -4.15
N ILE A 70 -10.12 7.17 -3.34
CA ILE A 70 -9.04 8.05 -3.78
C ILE A 70 -7.82 7.88 -2.88
N VAL A 71 -6.64 8.05 -3.48
CA VAL A 71 -5.34 8.03 -2.79
C VAL A 71 -4.56 9.30 -3.05
N TYR A 72 -3.92 9.81 -2.00
CA TYR A 72 -2.93 10.88 -2.06
C TYR A 72 -1.64 10.47 -1.35
N GLY A 73 -0.52 11.09 -1.72
CA GLY A 73 0.79 10.83 -1.13
C GLY A 73 1.66 9.89 -1.97
N GLU A 74 2.83 9.57 -1.42
CA GLU A 74 3.81 8.67 -2.02
C GLU A 74 3.60 7.22 -1.52
N PRO A 75 4.06 6.20 -2.28
CA PRO A 75 3.96 4.82 -1.83
C PRO A 75 4.61 4.58 -0.46
N GLY A 76 3.84 4.07 0.51
CA GLY A 76 4.25 3.91 1.91
C GLY A 76 3.56 4.86 2.89
N ASP A 77 3.32 6.10 2.45
CA ASP A 77 2.72 7.18 3.23
C ASP A 77 1.45 7.70 2.56
N GLU A 78 0.69 6.76 2.01
CA GLU A 78 -0.57 7.04 1.33
C GLU A 78 -1.65 7.44 2.34
N VAL A 79 -2.46 8.44 1.97
CA VAL A 79 -3.72 8.77 2.64
C VAL A 79 -4.87 8.24 1.77
N LEU A 80 -5.69 7.38 2.35
CA LEU A 80 -6.82 6.74 1.69
C LEU A 80 -8.14 7.39 2.10
N LEU A 81 -8.94 7.85 1.13
CA LEU A 81 -10.17 8.57 1.43
C LEU A 81 -11.35 8.06 0.60
N CYS A 82 -12.55 8.20 1.16
CA CYS A 82 -13.79 8.13 0.39
C CYS A 82 -14.18 9.54 -0.11
N ASP A 83 -15.13 9.63 -1.04
CA ASP A 83 -15.57 10.92 -1.60
C ASP A 83 -16.12 11.90 -0.54
N GLU A 84 -16.59 11.39 0.61
CA GLU A 84 -17.11 12.23 1.71
C GLU A 84 -15.99 12.95 2.46
N HIS A 85 -14.85 12.30 2.69
CA HIS A 85 -13.71 12.85 3.44
C HIS A 85 -12.64 13.50 2.54
N GLU A 86 -12.78 13.40 1.22
CA GLU A 86 -11.87 14.07 0.27
C GLU A 86 -11.84 15.59 0.50
N GLY A 87 -12.99 16.21 0.80
CA GLY A 87 -13.09 17.65 1.06
C GLY A 87 -12.27 18.12 2.27
N ASP A 88 -12.29 17.34 3.36
CA ASP A 88 -11.51 17.61 4.57
C ASP A 88 -10.00 17.59 4.29
N PHE A 89 -9.57 16.56 3.55
CA PHE A 89 -8.18 16.44 3.15
C PHE A 89 -7.73 17.57 2.22
N LEU A 90 -8.54 17.92 1.21
CA LEU A 90 -8.19 19.00 0.28
C LEU A 90 -8.05 20.34 1.00
N TYR A 91 -8.89 20.61 2.00
CA TYR A 91 -8.78 21.81 2.81
C TYR A 91 -7.49 21.81 3.61
N TRP A 92 -7.20 20.72 4.32
CA TRP A 92 -5.95 20.58 5.06
C TRP A 92 -4.72 20.76 4.16
N PHE A 93 -4.73 20.10 3.01
CA PHE A 93 -3.62 20.13 2.06
C PHE A 93 -3.39 21.53 1.49
N ARG A 94 -4.46 22.24 1.10
CA ARG A 94 -4.36 23.54 0.42
C ARG A 94 -4.21 24.72 1.37
N GLU A 95 -4.87 24.69 2.52
CA GLU A 95 -5.05 25.86 3.39
C GLU A 95 -4.31 25.74 4.73
N GLU A 96 -4.14 24.54 5.27
CA GLU A 96 -3.57 24.31 6.61
C GLU A 96 -2.10 23.86 6.58
N GLY A 97 -1.45 23.97 5.42
CA GLY A 97 -0.02 23.67 5.26
C GLY A 97 0.31 22.22 4.87
N GLY A 98 -0.69 21.36 4.66
CA GLY A 98 -0.44 19.96 4.28
C GLY A 98 0.34 19.81 2.96
N SER A 99 0.26 20.78 2.05
CA SER A 99 1.05 20.80 0.81
C SER A 99 2.56 20.89 1.02
N GLU A 100 3.01 21.42 2.15
CA GLU A 100 4.44 21.54 2.47
C GLU A 100 5.05 20.19 2.86
N LEU A 101 4.20 19.25 3.32
CA LEU A 101 4.58 17.90 3.75
C LEU A 101 4.51 16.88 2.60
N ALA A 102 4.20 17.32 1.38
CA ALA A 102 4.06 16.43 0.24
C ALA A 102 5.40 15.70 -0.04
N GLY A 103 5.37 14.36 0.07
CA GLY A 103 6.55 13.51 -0.12
C GLY A 103 7.38 13.29 1.15
N GLU A 104 6.94 13.80 2.30
CA GLU A 104 7.54 13.46 3.60
C GLU A 104 6.90 12.21 4.21
N GLU A 105 7.66 11.43 4.98
CA GLU A 105 7.16 10.24 5.69
C GLU A 105 6.08 10.60 6.73
N ALA A 106 6.10 11.84 7.24
CA ALA A 106 5.09 12.33 8.19
C ALA A 106 3.77 12.75 7.51
N PHE A 107 3.67 12.75 6.18
CA PHE A 107 2.54 13.30 5.45
C PHE A 107 1.19 12.74 5.89
N ARG A 108 1.10 11.41 5.98
CA ARG A 108 -0.13 10.72 6.40
C ARG A 108 -0.45 11.01 7.85
N ASP A 109 0.55 10.91 8.71
CA ASP A 109 0.36 11.02 10.15
C ASP A 109 -0.08 12.44 10.55
N GLU A 110 0.48 13.47 9.93
CA GLU A 110 0.08 14.87 10.16
C GLU A 110 -1.37 15.15 9.74
N PHE A 111 -1.83 14.55 8.63
CA PHE A 111 -3.25 14.61 8.26
C PHE A 111 -4.13 13.90 9.30
N HIS A 112 -3.72 12.71 9.74
CA HIS A 112 -4.46 11.93 10.75
C HIS A 112 -4.57 12.71 12.06
N GLU A 113 -3.47 13.32 12.53
CA GLU A 113 -3.44 14.14 13.73
C GLU A 113 -4.34 15.38 13.60
N TRP A 114 -4.27 16.07 12.46
CA TRP A 114 -5.12 17.22 12.18
C TRP A 114 -6.61 16.83 12.20
N PHE A 115 -6.96 15.69 11.61
CA PHE A 115 -8.33 15.21 11.53
C PHE A 115 -8.88 14.75 12.89
N VAL A 116 -8.06 14.04 13.69
CA VAL A 116 -8.43 13.59 15.05
C VAL A 116 -8.56 14.77 16.03
N ALA A 117 -7.84 15.87 15.79
CA ALA A 117 -8.04 17.12 16.54
C ALA A 117 -9.42 17.77 16.32
N GLY A 118 -10.25 17.22 15.43
CA GLY A 118 -11.62 17.66 15.16
C GLY A 118 -11.70 18.79 14.12
N ASN A 119 -10.59 19.05 13.41
CA ASN A 119 -10.59 19.97 12.30
C ASN A 119 -11.33 19.35 11.11
N ARG A 120 -12.10 20.17 10.41
CA ARG A 120 -12.91 19.80 9.24
C ARG A 120 -12.90 20.94 8.24
N ALA A 121 -13.10 20.62 6.98
CA ALA A 121 -13.28 21.63 5.97
C ALA A 121 -14.60 22.40 6.17
N PRO A 122 -14.68 23.64 5.67
CA PRO A 122 -15.94 24.37 5.56
C PRO A 122 -16.98 23.58 4.74
N GLU A 123 -18.27 23.72 5.07
CA GLU A 123 -19.34 23.07 4.31
C GLU A 123 -19.26 23.42 2.81
N GLY A 124 -19.27 22.39 1.97
CA GLY A 124 -19.20 22.53 0.51
C GLY A 124 -17.78 22.69 -0.04
N TYR A 125 -16.74 22.59 0.80
CA TYR A 125 -15.37 22.45 0.33
C TYR A 125 -15.17 21.04 -0.24
N GLY A 126 -14.60 20.95 -1.43
CA GLY A 126 -14.45 19.69 -2.14
C GLY A 126 -13.62 19.88 -3.40
N PRO A 127 -13.38 18.81 -4.17
CA PRO A 127 -12.70 18.93 -5.44
C PRO A 127 -13.45 19.92 -6.34
N ASP A 128 -12.72 20.83 -6.98
CA ASP A 128 -13.26 21.69 -8.03
C ASP A 128 -14.04 20.81 -9.01
N GLU A 129 -15.26 21.24 -9.43
CA GLU A 129 -16.27 20.44 -10.16
C GLU A 129 -15.83 19.80 -11.52
N HIS A 130 -14.53 19.66 -11.81
CA HIS A 130 -13.97 19.51 -13.15
C HIS A 130 -13.01 18.33 -13.38
N VAL A 131 -13.06 17.23 -12.60
CA VAL A 131 -12.43 15.97 -13.06
C VAL A 131 -13.27 14.75 -12.66
N LYS A 132 -14.39 14.56 -13.35
CA LYS A 132 -15.05 13.24 -13.48
C LYS A 132 -14.62 12.61 -14.81
N GLU A 133 -13.36 12.22 -14.94
CA GLU A 133 -13.00 11.23 -15.97
C GLU A 133 -13.38 9.85 -15.42
N ALA A 134 -14.28 9.19 -16.14
CA ALA A 134 -15.09 8.08 -15.66
C ALA A 134 -14.25 6.84 -15.26
N PRO A 135 -14.23 6.45 -13.97
CA PRO A 135 -13.54 5.23 -13.51
C PRO A 135 -14.27 3.93 -13.90
N ASP A 136 -15.54 4.00 -14.32
CA ASP A 136 -16.37 2.85 -14.69
C ASP A 136 -16.01 2.20 -16.04
N ASP A 137 -15.17 2.82 -16.87
CA ASP A 137 -14.73 2.27 -18.18
C ASP A 137 -13.38 1.53 -18.07
N MET A 138 -12.86 1.33 -16.85
CA MET A 138 -11.63 0.57 -16.64
C MET A 138 -11.88 -0.94 -16.72
N PRO A 139 -11.02 -1.72 -17.39
CA PRO A 139 -11.10 -3.17 -17.35
C PRO A 139 -10.94 -3.66 -15.91
N ASN A 140 -11.75 -4.65 -15.52
CA ASN A 140 -11.73 -5.23 -14.16
C ASN A 140 -10.32 -5.68 -13.80
N LEU A 141 -9.86 -5.26 -12.62
CA LEU A 141 -8.57 -5.68 -12.09
C LEU A 141 -8.60 -7.16 -11.75
N PRO A 142 -7.50 -7.90 -11.99
CA PRO A 142 -7.40 -9.27 -11.50
C PRO A 142 -7.45 -9.25 -9.96
N THR A 143 -8.13 -10.22 -9.38
CA THR A 143 -8.16 -10.34 -7.91
C THR A 143 -6.76 -10.66 -7.38
N PRO A 144 -6.46 -10.43 -6.09
CA PRO A 144 -5.16 -10.76 -5.50
C PRO A 144 -4.75 -12.22 -5.75
N GLU A 145 -5.72 -13.13 -5.73
CA GLU A 145 -5.50 -14.57 -5.99
C GLU A 145 -5.25 -14.87 -7.47
N GLU A 146 -5.82 -14.09 -8.40
CA GLU A 146 -5.55 -14.20 -9.84
C GLU A 146 -4.21 -13.58 -10.21
N ALA A 147 -3.83 -12.46 -9.59
CA ALA A 147 -2.52 -11.86 -9.73
C ALA A 147 -1.42 -12.79 -9.20
N GLN A 148 -1.61 -13.39 -8.02
CA GLN A 148 -0.68 -14.39 -7.48
C GLN A 148 -0.55 -15.60 -8.40
N ARG A 149 -1.67 -16.15 -8.88
CA ARG A 149 -1.67 -17.32 -9.77
C ARG A 149 -0.99 -17.03 -11.11
N ARG A 150 -1.17 -15.83 -11.67
CA ARG A 150 -0.47 -15.40 -12.89
C ARG A 150 1.03 -15.27 -12.64
N LEU A 151 1.43 -14.72 -11.49
CA LEU A 151 2.83 -14.64 -11.10
C LEU A 151 3.45 -16.04 -11.00
N GLU A 152 2.78 -16.97 -10.32
CA GLU A 152 3.22 -18.38 -10.21
C GLU A 152 3.31 -19.09 -11.56
N GLN A 153 2.49 -18.71 -12.55
CA GLN A 153 2.51 -19.27 -13.90
C GLN A 153 3.52 -18.61 -14.84
N SER A 154 3.92 -17.36 -14.59
CA SER A 154 4.90 -16.64 -15.43
C SER A 154 6.34 -16.93 -15.04
N VAL A 155 6.60 -17.41 -13.82
CA VAL A 155 7.93 -17.91 -13.43
C VAL A 155 8.06 -19.38 -13.82
N ASP A 156 8.85 -19.69 -14.85
CA ASP A 156 9.52 -20.99 -14.96
C ASP A 156 10.48 -21.12 -13.76
N PHE A 157 9.97 -21.64 -12.64
CA PHE A 157 10.73 -21.77 -11.41
C PHE A 157 11.80 -22.84 -11.57
N GLU A 158 13.01 -22.46 -12.00
CA GLU A 158 14.17 -23.32 -11.90
C GLU A 158 14.53 -23.44 -10.41
N GLU A 159 14.19 -24.58 -9.80
CA GLU A 159 14.48 -24.91 -8.41
C GLU A 159 16.01 -24.89 -8.19
N LYS A 160 16.57 -23.72 -7.89
CA LYS A 160 17.95 -23.60 -7.43
C LYS A 160 18.02 -24.16 -6.02
N ARG A 161 18.26 -25.47 -5.93
CA ARG A 161 18.65 -26.12 -4.69
C ARG A 161 20.05 -25.62 -4.30
N TYR A 162 20.09 -24.64 -3.40
CA TYR A 162 21.32 -24.26 -2.74
C TYR A 162 21.71 -25.37 -1.76
N ASP A 163 22.87 -25.99 -1.97
CA ASP A 163 23.42 -26.99 -1.06
C ASP A 163 24.03 -26.28 0.16
N LEU A 164 23.24 -26.19 1.23
CA LEU A 164 23.64 -25.58 2.51
C LEU A 164 24.81 -26.30 3.20
N ARG A 165 25.35 -27.41 2.66
CA ARG A 165 26.57 -28.08 3.16
C ARG A 165 27.86 -27.63 2.47
N ALA A 166 27.79 -26.84 1.40
CA ALA A 166 28.99 -26.41 0.67
C ALA A 166 29.83 -25.33 1.39
N VAL A 167 29.44 -24.94 2.61
CA VAL A 167 30.26 -24.10 3.50
C VAL A 167 30.96 -25.02 4.52
N SER A 168 31.93 -25.81 4.07
CA SER A 168 32.87 -26.50 4.96
C SER A 168 34.04 -27.11 4.18
N ASP A 169 34.98 -26.25 3.78
CA ASP A 169 36.43 -26.50 3.77
C ASP A 169 37.11 -25.16 3.42
N ASP A 170 38.20 -24.81 4.10
CA ASP A 170 38.87 -23.48 4.10
C ASP A 170 38.16 -22.38 4.90
N GLU A 171 38.14 -22.52 6.22
CA GLU A 171 38.61 -21.48 7.17
C GLU A 171 38.62 -22.10 8.57
N GLU A 172 39.81 -22.52 9.03
CA GLU A 172 40.06 -22.86 10.43
C GLU A 172 39.99 -21.58 11.28
N GLU A 173 38.80 -21.19 11.74
CA GLU A 173 38.65 -20.38 12.95
C GLU A 173 37.96 -21.19 14.04
N GLU A 174 38.58 -21.20 15.22
CA GLU A 174 38.20 -21.93 16.42
C GLU A 174 36.71 -21.74 16.74
N GLY A 175 35.95 -22.82 16.66
CA GLY A 175 34.57 -22.84 17.14
C GLY A 175 34.55 -22.61 18.65
N GLU A 176 34.13 -21.42 19.07
CA GLU A 176 33.70 -21.17 20.44
C GLU A 176 32.48 -22.07 20.71
N GLU A 177 32.68 -23.07 21.57
CA GLU A 177 31.59 -23.89 22.09
C GLU A 177 30.63 -22.99 22.88
N LEU A 178 29.52 -22.60 22.25
CA LEU A 178 28.48 -21.83 22.92
C LEU A 178 27.89 -22.67 24.05
N ASP A 179 28.25 -22.32 25.29
CA ASP A 179 27.79 -22.99 26.50
C ASP A 179 26.31 -22.65 26.76
N VAL A 180 25.43 -23.49 26.19
CA VAL A 180 23.98 -23.41 26.36
C VAL A 180 23.51 -23.68 27.80
N SER A 181 24.42 -24.01 28.73
CA SER A 181 24.08 -24.26 30.14
C SER A 181 23.92 -23.00 30.99
N ASP A 182 24.31 -21.82 30.47
CA ASP A 182 24.07 -20.50 31.10
C ASP A 182 22.75 -19.85 30.64
N LEU A 183 21.98 -20.52 29.77
CA LEU A 183 20.65 -20.04 29.36
C LEU A 183 19.62 -20.39 30.44
N ASP A 184 19.21 -19.39 31.20
CA ASP A 184 18.13 -19.49 32.19
C ASP A 184 16.76 -19.64 31.48
N LEU A 185 16.40 -20.90 31.20
CA LEU A 185 15.14 -21.31 30.55
C LEU A 185 13.98 -21.44 31.55
N ASP A 186 14.15 -21.03 32.81
CA ASP A 186 13.13 -21.13 33.88
C ASP A 186 12.18 -19.90 33.90
N THR A 187 11.89 -19.32 32.73
CA THR A 187 10.87 -18.25 32.63
C THR A 187 9.49 -18.83 32.86
N ASP A 188 8.98 -18.66 34.09
CA ASP A 188 7.61 -19.01 34.49
C ASP A 188 6.63 -18.06 33.81
N TYR A 189 5.94 -18.56 32.78
CA TYR A 189 4.90 -17.82 32.08
C TYR A 189 3.67 -17.70 33.00
N PRO A 190 3.13 -16.48 33.23
CA PRO A 190 1.92 -16.32 34.01
C PRO A 190 0.75 -16.98 33.27
N THR A 191 0.32 -18.13 33.78
CA THR A 191 -0.97 -18.71 33.40
C THR A 191 -2.04 -17.94 34.18
N GLY A 192 -2.77 -17.06 33.48
CA GLY A 192 -3.82 -16.25 34.09
C GLY A 192 -4.92 -17.13 34.69
N GLU A 193 -5.30 -16.82 35.93
CA GLU A 193 -6.52 -17.31 36.61
C GLU A 193 -7.80 -16.76 36.00
#